data_AF-A0A6A5UR43-F1
#
_entry.id   AF-A0A6A5UR43-F1
#
_cell.length_a   1.000
_cell.length_b   1.000
_cell.length_c   1.000
_cell.angle_alpha   90.00
_cell.angle_beta   90.00
_cell.angle_gamma   90.00
#
_symmetry.space_group_name_H-M   'P 1'
#
loop_
_entity.id
_entity.type
_entity.pdbx_description
1 polymer ?
#
loop_
_entity_poly.entity_id
_entity_poly.type
_entity_poly.pdbx_seq_one_letter_code
_entity_poly.pdbx_strand_id
1 'polypeptide(L)'
;MKLRHQDLEEAYIREIYTNNLGSIVLTMHKPQAIVFASLQTFQVNLSFKRVARGFHELIFAYFHEQHGKLFTLARMYINCEKRRIYQKCFEILFKHVSQCAQKDTRWKHLHNNGFISVTVDIDGKQISKGFGRYL
;
A
#
# COMPACT_ATOMS: atom_id res chain seq x y z
N MET A 1 -26.73 -8.60 13.41
CA MET A 1 -25.81 -9.21 12.42
C MET A 1 -24.77 -8.15 12.05
N LYS A 2 -23.50 -8.34 12.39
CA LYS A 2 -22.42 -7.44 11.96
C LYS A 2 -22.10 -7.78 10.50
N LEU A 3 -22.05 -6.79 9.61
CA LEU A 3 -21.69 -7.03 8.21
C LEU A 3 -20.19 -7.36 8.12
N ARG A 4 -19.76 -8.18 7.15
CA ARG A 4 -18.36 -8.63 7.02
C ARG A 4 -17.33 -7.48 6.99
N HIS A 5 -17.72 -6.30 6.51
CA HIS A 5 -16.86 -5.10 6.49
C HIS A 5 -16.77 -4.35 7.84
N GLN A 6 -17.57 -4.75 8.84
CA GLN A 6 -17.59 -4.19 10.19
C GLN A 6 -16.87 -5.09 11.21
N ASP A 7 -16.48 -6.29 10.79
CA ASP A 7 -15.62 -7.17 11.56
C ASP A 7 -14.15 -6.81 11.26
N LEU A 8 -13.38 -6.44 12.28
CA LEU A 8 -12.00 -6.01 12.11
C LEU A 8 -11.10 -7.13 11.58
N GLU A 9 -11.45 -8.39 11.82
CA GLU A 9 -10.69 -9.53 11.31
C GLU A 9 -10.92 -9.70 9.80
N GLU A 10 -12.19 -9.62 9.37
CA GLU A 10 -12.61 -9.90 7.99
C GLU A 10 -12.73 -8.68 7.08
N ALA A 11 -12.70 -7.46 7.63
CA ALA A 11 -12.92 -6.24 6.86
C ALA A 11 -11.90 -6.09 5.73
N TYR A 12 -12.40 -5.94 4.51
CA TYR A 12 -11.53 -5.67 3.35
C TYR A 12 -11.10 -4.20 3.31
N ILE A 13 -11.98 -3.27 3.66
CA ILE A 13 -11.65 -1.85 3.81
C ILE A 13 -11.00 -1.67 5.18
N ARG A 14 -9.72 -1.28 5.20
CA ARG A 14 -8.94 -1.13 6.44
C ARG A 14 -8.87 0.30 6.95
N GLU A 15 -8.88 1.27 6.04
CA GLU A 15 -8.82 2.69 6.38
C GLU A 15 -9.58 3.51 5.33
N ILE A 16 -10.33 4.51 5.80
CA ILE A 16 -10.78 5.63 4.98
C ILE A 16 -10.22 6.89 5.63
N TYR A 17 -9.34 7.57 4.91
CA TYR A 17 -8.72 8.81 5.34
C TYR A 17 -9.15 9.93 4.40
N THR A 18 -9.78 10.97 4.92
CA THR A 18 -10.19 12.15 4.14
C THR A 18 -9.76 13.41 4.86
N ASN A 19 -9.13 14.33 4.14
CA ASN A 19 -8.76 15.65 4.63
C ASN A 19 -8.83 16.70 3.52
N ASN A 20 -8.40 17.92 3.81
CA ASN A 20 -8.35 19.03 2.85
C ASN A 20 -7.37 18.80 1.67
N LEU A 21 -6.50 17.79 1.75
CA LEU A 21 -5.56 17.44 0.68
C LEU A 21 -6.13 16.39 -0.29
N GLY A 22 -7.00 15.50 0.19
CA GLY A 22 -7.59 14.43 -0.59
C GLY A 22 -8.17 13.30 0.26
N SER A 23 -8.62 12.25 -0.42
CA SER A 23 -9.11 11.01 0.17
C SER A 23 -8.20 9.84 -0.19
N ILE A 24 -8.04 8.91 0.74
CA ILE A 24 -7.29 7.66 0.62
C ILE A 24 -8.18 6.55 1.19
N VAL A 25 -8.38 5.48 0.43
CA VAL A 25 -9.06 4.28 0.91
C VAL A 25 -8.11 3.10 0.80
N LEU A 26 -7.72 2.51 1.93
CA LEU A 26 -6.92 1.28 1.96
C LEU A 26 -7.83 0.06 1.94
N THR A 27 -7.56 -0.86 1.02
CA THR A 27 -8.18 -2.18 1.01
C THR A 27 -7.15 -3.30 0.99
N MET A 28 -7.29 -4.24 1.91
CA MET A 28 -6.49 -5.46 2.01
C MET A 28 -7.12 -6.42 3.03
N HIS A 29 -6.92 -7.72 2.83
CA HIS A 29 -7.24 -8.74 3.83
C HIS A 29 -6.07 -8.94 4.80
N LYS A 30 -6.36 -9.35 6.04
CA LYS A 30 -5.35 -9.64 7.06
C LYS A 30 -4.29 -10.66 6.61
N PRO A 31 -4.64 -11.78 5.94
CA PRO A 31 -3.64 -12.69 5.39
C PRO A 31 -2.69 -12.03 4.38
N GLN A 32 -3.20 -11.10 3.56
CA GLN A 32 -2.35 -10.36 2.63
C GLN A 32 -1.38 -9.44 3.38
N ALA A 33 -1.80 -8.83 4.49
CA ALA A 33 -0.92 -8.03 5.34
C ALA A 33 0.21 -8.86 5.95
N ILE A 34 -0.11 -10.07 6.43
CA ILE A 34 0.87 -11.00 7.00
C ILE A 34 1.88 -11.42 5.93
N VAL A 35 1.41 -11.79 4.73
CA VAL A 35 2.31 -12.09 3.60
C VAL A 35 3.16 -10.87 3.28
N PHE A 36 2.58 -9.67 3.20
CA PHE A 36 3.32 -8.44 2.93
C PHE A 36 4.48 -8.24 3.93
N ALA A 37 4.24 -8.40 5.23
CA ALA A 37 5.26 -8.24 6.28
C ALA A 37 6.39 -9.29 6.24
N SER A 38 6.19 -10.41 5.54
CA SER A 38 7.22 -11.45 5.35
C SER A 38 8.15 -11.19 4.16
N LEU A 39 7.74 -10.32 3.23
CA LEU A 39 8.51 -10.06 2.01
C LEU A 39 9.69 -9.13 2.27
N GLN A 40 10.71 -9.25 1.42
CA GLN A 40 11.85 -8.32 1.39
C GLN A 40 11.70 -7.24 0.32
N THR A 41 10.91 -7.51 -0.71
CA THR A 41 10.67 -6.60 -1.83
C THR A 41 9.21 -6.62 -2.23
N PHE A 42 8.74 -5.51 -2.79
CA PHE A 42 7.39 -5.41 -3.35
C PHE A 42 7.38 -4.39 -4.50
N GLN A 43 6.28 -4.38 -5.24
CA GLN A 43 6.05 -3.53 -6.39
C GLN A 43 4.87 -2.60 -6.12
N VAL A 44 4.95 -1.37 -6.62
CA VAL A 44 3.88 -0.38 -6.58
C VAL A 44 3.56 0.07 -7.99
N ASN A 45 2.32 -0.17 -8.42
CA ASN A 45 1.85 0.20 -9.75
C ASN A 45 0.69 1.20 -9.63
N LEU A 46 0.72 2.27 -10.41
CA LEU A 46 -0.38 3.22 -10.53
C LEU A 46 -1.27 2.82 -11.73
N SER A 47 -2.55 2.55 -11.46
CA SER A 47 -3.53 2.16 -12.45
C SER A 47 -4.61 3.24 -12.59
N PHE A 48 -4.79 3.70 -13.83
CA PHE A 48 -5.85 4.64 -14.23
C PHE A 48 -7.04 3.93 -14.87
N LYS A 49 -6.94 2.61 -15.11
CA LYS A 49 -7.86 1.89 -16.01
C LYS A 49 -9.14 1.38 -15.33
N ARG A 50 -9.16 1.30 -14.01
CA ARG A 50 -10.22 0.60 -13.25
C ARG A 50 -11.06 1.50 -12.35
N VAL A 51 -10.74 2.79 -12.30
CA VAL A 51 -11.38 3.77 -11.41
C VAL A 51 -11.91 4.94 -12.22
N ALA A 52 -13.07 5.45 -11.80
CA ALA A 52 -13.76 6.56 -12.45
C ALA A 52 -13.82 7.78 -11.52
N ARG A 53 -14.26 8.92 -12.06
CA ARG A 53 -14.60 10.14 -11.29
C ARG A 53 -13.42 10.74 -10.49
N GLY A 54 -12.23 10.74 -11.08
CA GLY A 54 -11.05 11.40 -10.51
C GLY A 54 -10.35 10.63 -9.38
N PHE A 55 -10.67 9.34 -9.22
CA PHE A 55 -9.88 8.43 -8.39
C PHE A 55 -8.83 7.69 -9.23
N HIS A 56 -7.73 7.36 -8.56
CA HIS A 56 -6.59 6.60 -9.06
C HIS A 56 -6.36 5.40 -8.14
N GLU A 57 -5.95 4.27 -8.71
CA GLU A 57 -5.70 3.03 -7.97
C GLU A 57 -4.20 2.80 -7.86
N LEU A 58 -3.70 2.75 -6.63
CA LEU A 58 -2.37 2.26 -6.28
C LEU A 58 -2.46 0.78 -5.94
N ILE A 59 -1.68 -0.04 -6.62
CA ILE A 59 -1.62 -1.49 -6.40
C ILE A 59 -0.28 -1.82 -5.77
N PHE A 60 -0.30 -2.44 -4.60
CA PHE A 60 0.87 -3.02 -3.96
C PHE A 60 0.86 -4.51 -4.24
N ALA A 61 1.93 -5.01 -4.87
CA ALA A 61 1.99 -6.38 -5.32
C ALA A 61 3.38 -6.97 -5.15
N TYR A 62 3.50 -8.28 -5.33
CA TYR A 62 4.79 -8.94 -5.43
C TYR A 62 4.73 -10.02 -6.51
N PHE A 63 5.87 -10.31 -7.12
CA PHE A 63 5.99 -11.39 -8.08
C PHE A 63 6.39 -12.67 -7.34
N HIS A 64 5.55 -13.69 -7.39
CA HIS A 64 5.86 -14.99 -6.80
C HIS A 64 6.49 -15.88 -7.88
N GLU A 65 7.82 -16.04 -7.80
CA GLU A 65 8.62 -16.72 -8.82
C GLU A 65 8.15 -18.15 -9.09
N GLN A 66 7.86 -18.93 -8.05
CA GLN A 66 7.44 -20.34 -8.21
C GLN A 66 6.12 -20.49 -8.99
N HIS A 67 5.28 -19.46 -9.00
CA HIS A 67 4.02 -19.47 -9.75
C HIS A 67 4.08 -18.63 -11.03
N GLY A 68 5.18 -17.90 -11.27
CA GLY A 68 5.31 -16.96 -12.38
C GLY A 68 4.22 -15.89 -12.41
N LYS A 69 3.69 -15.48 -11.24
CA LYS A 69 2.49 -14.62 -11.14
C LYS A 69 2.69 -13.46 -10.18
N LEU A 70 2.04 -12.35 -10.52
CA LEU A 70 1.95 -11.16 -9.67
C LEU A 70 0.74 -11.27 -8.74
N PHE A 71 0.97 -11.21 -7.44
CA PHE A 71 -0.06 -11.24 -6.41
C PHE A 71 -0.27 -9.84 -5.83
N THR A 72 -1.52 -9.36 -5.85
CA THR A 72 -1.87 -8.10 -5.18
C THR A 72 -2.00 -8.33 -3.68
N LEU A 73 -1.30 -7.51 -2.90
CA LEU A 73 -1.29 -7.53 -1.44
C LEU A 73 -2.20 -6.45 -0.85
N ALA A 74 -2.21 -5.26 -1.46
CA ALA A 74 -3.08 -4.17 -1.07
C ALA A 74 -3.45 -3.30 -2.26
N ARG A 75 -4.57 -2.59 -2.14
CA ARG A 75 -4.96 -1.52 -3.05
C ARG A 75 -5.25 -0.26 -2.26
N MET A 76 -4.89 0.87 -2.83
CA MET A 76 -5.29 2.18 -2.32
C MET A 76 -5.99 2.98 -3.41
N TYR A 77 -7.11 3.58 -3.06
CA TYR A 77 -7.82 4.50 -3.94
C TYR A 77 -7.58 5.93 -3.47
N ILE A 78 -7.01 6.76 -4.34
CA ILE A 78 -6.71 8.16 -4.04
C ILE A 78 -7.37 9.08 -5.05
N ASN A 79 -7.80 10.28 -4.64
CA ASN A 79 -8.34 11.27 -5.57
C ASN A 79 -7.42 12.49 -5.79
N CYS A 80 -6.18 12.42 -5.31
CA CYS A 80 -5.23 13.51 -5.42
C CYS A 80 -3.81 12.99 -5.55
N GLU A 81 -3.14 13.31 -6.66
CA GLU A 81 -1.78 12.87 -6.97
C GLU A 81 -0.70 13.82 -6.40
N LYS A 82 -0.93 14.39 -5.21
CA LYS A 82 0.07 15.21 -4.53
C LYS A 82 1.08 14.33 -3.81
N ARG A 83 2.33 14.75 -3.79
CA ARG A 83 3.42 14.16 -2.98
C ARG A 83 2.99 13.71 -1.59
N ARG A 84 2.33 14.62 -0.85
CA ARG A 84 1.92 14.39 0.54
C ARG A 84 0.89 13.26 0.67
N ILE A 85 0.05 13.06 -0.35
CA ILE A 85 -0.91 11.96 -0.40
C ILE A 85 -0.18 10.64 -0.57
N TYR A 86 0.78 10.55 -1.50
CA TYR A 86 1.60 9.34 -1.67
C TYR A 86 2.39 9.00 -0.40
N GLN A 87 3.00 9.98 0.26
CA GLN A 87 3.65 9.76 1.56
C GLN A 87 2.64 9.18 2.57
N LYS A 88 1.44 9.78 2.66
CA LYS A 88 0.41 9.32 3.58
C LYS A 88 -0.08 7.90 3.26
N CYS A 89 -0.12 7.52 1.99
CA CYS A 89 -0.39 6.14 1.57
C CYS A 89 0.63 5.17 2.18
N PHE A 90 1.93 5.44 2.10
CA PHE A 90 2.94 4.56 2.71
C PHE A 90 2.82 4.50 4.23
N GLU A 91 2.58 5.64 4.90
CA GLU A 91 2.35 5.67 6.36
C GLU A 91 1.16 4.81 6.78
N ILE A 92 0.01 4.97 6.10
CA ILE A 92 -1.21 4.20 6.37
C ILE A 92 -0.95 2.71 6.11
N LEU A 93 -0.33 2.37 4.98
CA LEU A 93 -0.03 0.99 4.62
C LEU A 93 0.84 0.31 5.68
N PHE A 94 1.98 0.93 6.03
CA PHE A 94 2.94 0.31 6.94
C PHE A 94 2.41 0.20 8.35
N LYS A 95 1.60 1.17 8.80
CA LYS A 95 0.86 1.05 10.07
C LYS A 95 -0.02 -0.20 10.06
N HIS A 96 -0.84 -0.38 9.03
CA HIS A 96 -1.77 -1.52 8.95
C HIS A 96 -1.06 -2.86 8.77
N VAL A 97 -0.03 -2.93 7.94
CA VAL A 97 0.81 -4.13 7.78
C VAL A 97 1.46 -4.50 9.12
N SER A 98 2.03 -3.52 9.83
CA SER A 98 2.70 -3.80 11.11
C SER A 98 1.72 -4.27 12.18
N GLN A 99 0.54 -3.65 12.26
CA GLN A 99 -0.50 -4.03 13.20
C GLN A 99 -1.04 -5.45 12.92
N CYS A 100 -1.31 -5.77 11.65
CA CYS A 100 -1.85 -7.08 11.28
C CYS A 100 -0.83 -8.21 11.49
N ALA A 101 0.45 -7.95 11.20
CA ALA A 101 1.51 -8.94 11.31
C ALA A 101 2.19 -8.97 12.69
N GLN A 102 1.83 -8.06 13.60
CA GLN A 102 2.51 -7.83 14.89
C GLN A 102 4.04 -7.73 14.73
N LYS A 103 4.48 -7.08 13.65
CA LYS A 103 5.87 -6.98 13.25
C LYS A 103 6.14 -5.60 12.70
N ASP A 104 7.18 -4.95 13.19
CA ASP A 104 7.55 -3.63 12.68
C ASP A 104 7.93 -3.68 11.20
N THR A 105 7.19 -2.90 10.41
CA THR A 105 7.48 -2.71 8.99
C THR A 105 8.43 -1.53 8.84
N ARG A 106 9.68 -1.83 8.48
CA ARG A 106 10.78 -0.87 8.40
C ARG A 106 11.56 -1.03 7.10
N TRP A 107 12.47 -0.10 6.83
CA TRP A 107 13.46 -0.22 5.77
C TRP A 107 14.77 -0.80 6.29
N LYS A 108 15.28 -1.83 5.63
CA LYS A 108 16.51 -2.53 6.04
C LYS A 108 17.72 -1.60 6.06
N HIS A 109 17.82 -0.66 5.13
CA HIS A 109 18.96 0.26 5.04
C HIS A 109 18.96 1.36 6.11
N LEU A 110 17.81 1.64 6.76
CA LEU A 110 17.72 2.61 7.85
C LEU A 110 17.76 1.94 9.23
N HIS A 111 17.30 0.69 9.32
CA HIS A 111 17.02 0.03 10.60
C HIS A 111 17.61 -1.38 10.72
N ASN A 112 18.45 -1.81 9.79
CA ASN A 112 19.02 -3.16 9.69
C ASN A 112 17.98 -4.30 9.64
N ASN A 113 16.70 -3.99 9.44
CA ASN A 113 15.59 -4.94 9.39
C ASN A 113 14.45 -4.41 8.50
N GLY A 114 13.71 -5.31 7.84
CA GLY A 114 12.54 -5.02 7.01
C GLY A 114 12.80 -5.05 5.50
N PHE A 115 12.08 -4.23 4.73
CA PHE A 115 12.13 -4.22 3.27
C PHE A 115 13.49 -3.72 2.76
N ILE A 116 14.00 -4.40 1.74
CA ILE A 116 15.26 -4.08 1.06
C ILE A 116 15.00 -3.04 -0.03
N SER A 117 13.97 -3.25 -0.85
CA SER A 117 13.67 -2.38 -1.97
C SER A 117 12.18 -2.41 -2.33
N VAL A 118 11.77 -1.39 -3.07
CA VAL A 118 10.47 -1.34 -3.74
C VAL A 118 10.71 -0.99 -5.19
N THR A 119 10.07 -1.72 -6.10
CA THR A 119 10.03 -1.34 -7.50
C THR A 119 8.77 -0.54 -7.73
N VAL A 120 8.89 0.61 -8.37
CA VAL A 120 7.76 1.50 -8.55
C VAL A 120 7.60 1.75 -10.04
N ASP A 121 6.49 1.28 -10.62
CA ASP A 121 6.05 1.67 -11.97
C ASP A 121 5.27 2.99 -11.86
N ILE A 122 6.04 4.04 -11.59
CA ILE A 122 5.56 5.41 -11.48
C ILE A 122 6.31 6.21 -12.54
N ASP A 123 5.55 6.93 -13.38
CA ASP A 123 6.09 7.95 -14.29
C ASP A 123 7.09 8.85 -13.53
N GLY A 124 8.27 9.13 -14.11
CA GLY A 124 9.42 9.75 -13.45
C GLY A 124 9.14 11.08 -12.72
N LYS A 125 7.99 11.71 -13.02
CA LYS A 125 7.45 12.86 -12.29
C LYS A 125 7.07 12.57 -10.83
N GLN A 126 6.79 11.32 -10.43
CA GLN A 126 6.40 11.00 -9.04
C GLN A 126 7.48 10.30 -8.21
N ILE A 127 8.47 9.62 -8.82
CA ILE A 127 9.68 9.14 -8.11
C ILE A 127 10.46 10.33 -7.51
N SER A 128 10.66 11.40 -8.30
CA SER A 128 11.30 12.65 -7.84
C SER A 128 10.47 13.42 -6.80
N LYS A 129 9.14 13.24 -6.79
CA LYS A 129 8.23 14.03 -5.95
C LYS A 129 7.76 13.34 -4.69
N GLY A 130 7.78 12.02 -4.54
CA GLY A 130 7.16 11.33 -3.39
C GLY A 130 8.13 10.51 -2.55
N PHE A 131 8.46 9.33 -3.10
CA PHE A 131 9.15 8.23 -2.42
C PHE A 131 10.50 8.63 -1.81
N GLY A 132 11.29 9.47 -2.48
CA GLY A 132 12.61 9.89 -2.00
C GLY A 132 12.64 10.79 -0.74
N ARG A 133 11.51 11.14 -0.12
CA ARG A 133 11.47 11.76 1.22
C ARG A 133 10.89 10.86 2.32
N TYR A 134 10.41 9.68 1.95
CA TYR A 134 9.92 8.70 2.92
C TYR A 134 11.04 7.77 3.40
N LEU A 135 12.09 7.62 2.57
CA LEU A 135 13.41 7.19 3.03
C LEU A 135 14.02 8.28 3.92
#